data_AF-A0A2X3J931-F1
#
_entry.id   AF-A0A2X3J931-F1
#
_cell.length_a   1.000
_cell.length_b   1.000
_cell.length_c   1.000
_cell.angle_alpha   90.00
_cell.angle_beta   90.00
_cell.angle_gamma   90.00
#
_symmetry.space_group_name_H-M   'P 1'
#
loop_
_entity.id
_entity.type
_entity.pdbx_description
1 polymer ?
#
loop_
_entity_poly.entity_id
_entity_poly.type
_entity_poly.pdbx_seq_one_letter_code
_entity_poly.pdbx_strand_id
1 'polypeptide(L)' 'MDVVAYASGQVSWTWSLYAAIAQAVKQASGQLAIPVEWGGDWHTLKDGAHFQLPFAAYPA' A
#
# COMPACT_ATOMS: atom_id res chain seq x y z
N MET A 1 1.19 -7.82 -2.53
CA MET A 1 2.43 -7.89 -1.74
C MET A 1 2.24 -7.17 -0.43
N ASP A 2 3.02 -7.53 0.59
CA ASP A 2 3.00 -6.85 1.88
C ASP A 2 4.33 -6.14 2.14
N VAL A 3 4.27 -5.00 2.82
CA VAL A 3 5.44 -4.19 3.17
C VAL A 3 5.59 -4.03 4.68
N VAL A 4 6.80 -3.68 5.12
CA VAL A 4 7.07 -3.29 6.50
C VAL A 4 7.62 -1.87 6.52
N ALA A 5 7.11 -1.02 7.44
CA ALA A 5 7.67 0.30 7.60
C ALA A 5 9.03 0.20 8.30
N TYR A 6 10.05 0.77 7.67
CA TYR A 6 11.41 0.82 8.19
C TYR A 6 11.86 2.27 8.31
N ALA A 7 12.04 2.73 9.54
CA ALA A 7 12.41 4.12 9.85
C ALA A 7 13.53 4.13 10.88
N SER A 8 14.56 4.94 10.66
CA SER A 8 15.68 5.11 11.59
C SER A 8 16.34 3.79 12.02
N GLY A 9 16.47 2.84 11.10
CA GLY A 9 17.10 1.54 11.37
C GLY A 9 16.20 0.51 12.05
N GLN A 10 14.91 0.82 12.25
CA GLN A 10 13.98 -0.02 13.00
C GLN A 10 12.70 -0.31 12.23
N VAL A 11 12.16 -1.50 12.46
CA VAL A 11 10.81 -1.88 12.02
C VAL A 11 9.78 -1.15 12.88
N SER A 12 8.72 -0.66 12.25
CA SER A 12 7.57 -0.10 12.95
C SER A 12 6.26 -0.58 12.33
N TRP A 13 5.25 -0.75 13.17
CA TRP A 13 3.87 -1.07 12.77
C TRP A 13 2.93 0.15 12.92
N THR A 14 3.50 1.36 13.11
CA THR A 14 2.73 2.59 13.29
C THR A 14 1.96 2.94 12.01
N TRP A 15 0.64 3.06 12.12
CA TRP A 15 -0.27 3.32 11.00
C TRP A 15 0.13 4.50 10.10
N SER A 16 0.58 5.62 10.68
CA SER A 16 0.95 6.82 9.92
C SER A 16 2.11 6.57 8.94
N LEU A 17 3.01 5.63 9.25
CA LEU A 17 4.10 5.27 8.35
C LEU A 17 3.58 4.50 7.13
N TYR A 18 2.60 3.61 7.33
CA TYR A 18 1.94 2.92 6.21
C TYR A 18 1.12 3.88 5.35
N ALA A 19 0.48 4.88 5.95
CA ALA A 19 -0.19 5.94 5.19
C ALA A 19 0.80 6.74 4.32
N ALA A 20 2.00 7.05 4.84
CA ALA A 20 3.05 7.70 4.06
C ALA A 20 3.58 6.80 2.93
N ILE A 21 3.79 5.51 3.19
CA ILE A 21 4.15 4.53 2.14
C ILE A 21 3.05 4.45 1.08
N ALA A 22 1.78 4.39 1.48
CA ALA A 22 0.65 4.34 0.56
C ALA A 22 0.58 5.59 -0.32
N GLN A 23 0.88 6.79 0.21
CA GLN A 23 0.99 8.01 -0.59
C GLN A 23 2.06 7.88 -1.68
N ALA A 24 3.24 7.35 -1.34
CA ALA A 24 4.32 7.14 -2.31
C ALA A 24 3.94 6.09 -3.37
N VAL A 25 3.32 4.97 -2.96
CA VAL A 25 2.86 3.94 -3.90
C VAL A 25 1.78 4.48 -4.84
N LYS A 26 0.81 5.24 -4.33
CA LYS A 26 -0.24 5.87 -5.14
C LYS A 26 0.32 6.91 -6.11
N GLN A 27 1.34 7.66 -5.71
CA GLN A 27 2.04 8.57 -6.61
C GLN A 27 2.73 7.82 -7.75
N ALA A 28 3.48 6.75 -7.45
CA ALA A 28 4.15 5.93 -8.46
C ALA A 28 3.13 5.23 -9.39
N SER A 29 2.03 4.74 -8.83
CA SER A 29 0.89 4.17 -9.56
C SER A 29 0.36 5.15 -10.61
N GLY A 30 0.15 6.41 -10.22
CA GLY A 30 -0.28 7.47 -11.14
C GLY A 30 0.76 7.78 -12.22
N GLN A 31 2.05 7.82 -11.87
CA GLN A 31 3.14 8.10 -12.82
C GLN A 31 3.32 7.00 -13.87
N LEU A 32 3.16 5.74 -13.46
CA LEU A 32 3.33 4.58 -14.33
C LEU A 32 2.05 4.15 -15.04
N ALA A 33 0.92 4.78 -14.71
CA ALA A 33 -0.41 4.37 -15.14
C ALA A 33 -0.73 2.89 -14.84
N ILE A 34 -0.28 2.40 -13.67
CA ILE A 34 -0.55 1.04 -13.18
C ILE A 34 -1.41 1.18 -11.92
N PRO A 35 -2.68 0.78 -11.93
CA PRO A 35 -3.53 0.92 -10.76
C PRO A 35 -3.10 -0.05 -9.66
N VAL A 36 -3.15 0.43 -8.40
CA VAL A 36 -2.81 -0.35 -7.21
C VAL A 36 -3.88 -0.11 -6.15
N GLU A 37 -4.34 -1.18 -5.50
CA GLU A 37 -5.20 -1.15 -4.33
C GLU A 37 -4.34 -1.26 -3.06
N TRP A 38 -4.73 -0.52 -2.02
CA TRP A 38 -4.07 -0.55 -0.72
C TRP A 38 -5.05 -1.07 0.33
N GLY A 39 -4.60 -2.00 1.18
CA GLY A 39 -5.43 -2.59 2.24
C GLY A 39 -5.90 -1.58 3.29
N GLY A 40 -5.25 -0.42 3.39
CA GLY A 40 -5.71 0.66 4.25
C GLY A 40 -6.96 1.40 3.76
N ASP A 41 -7.33 1.20 2.49
CA ASP A 41 -8.56 1.73 1.89
C ASP A 41 -9.74 0.74 1.99
N TRP A 42 -9.53 -0.49 2.49
CA TRP A 42 -10.62 -1.46 2.68
C TRP A 42 -11.71 -0.94 3.62
N HIS A 43 -12.95 -1.40 3.41
CA HIS A 43 -14.10 -0.97 4.22
C HIS A 43 -14.00 -1.41 5.69
N THR A 44 -13.49 -2.60 5.96
CA THR A 44 -13.29 -3.17 7.29
C THR A 44 -11.96 -3.91 7.35
N LEU A 45 -11.47 -4.21 8.56
CA LEU A 45 -10.23 -4.96 8.80
C LEU A 45 -9.04 -4.44 7.97
N LYS A 46 -8.88 -3.12 7.98
CA LYS A 46 -7.85 -2.42 7.21
C LYS A 46 -6.46 -2.98 7.50
N ASP A 47 -5.72 -3.25 6.44
CA ASP A 47 -4.33 -3.71 6.52
C ASP A 47 -3.41 -2.70 5.84
N GLY A 48 -2.62 -2.00 6.65
CA GLY A 48 -1.68 -1.00 6.15
C GLY A 48 -0.53 -1.59 5.33
N ALA A 49 -0.17 -2.85 5.55
CA ALA A 49 0.95 -3.49 4.87
C ALA A 49 0.60 -3.94 3.46
N HIS A 50 -0.66 -4.23 3.19
CA HIS A 50 -1.08 -4.94 1.97
C HIS A 50 -1.28 -4.01 0.76
N PHE A 51 -0.72 -4.40 -0.38
CA PHE A 51 -0.95 -3.78 -1.68
C PHE A 51 -1.20 -4.84 -2.75
N GLN A 52 -2.10 -4.58 -3.68
CA GLN A 52 -2.40 -5.53 -4.76
C GLN A 52 -2.77 -4.83 -6.06
N LEU A 53 -2.72 -5.56 -7.17
CA LEU A 53 -3.31 -5.09 -8.42
C LEU A 53 -4.83 -5.33 -8.39
N PRO A 54 -5.66 -4.41 -8.91
CA PRO A 54 -7.09 -4.63 -9.00
C PRO A 54 -7.39 -5.83 -9.91
N PHE A 55 -8.13 -6.81 -9.40
CA PHE A 55 -8.46 -8.04 -10.14
C PHE A 55 -9.20 -7.75 -11.46
N ALA A 56 -10.04 -6.71 -11.48
CA ALA A 56 -10.78 -6.31 -12.69
C ALA A 56 -9.86 -5.88 -13.84
N ALA A 57 -8.69 -5.30 -13.53
CA ALA A 57 -7.69 -4.89 -14.51
C ALA A 57 -6.63 -5.98 -14.76
N TYR A 58 -6.37 -6.84 -13.76
CA TYR A 58 -5.35 -7.89 -13.79
C TYR A 58 -5.95 -9.23 -13.30
N PRO A 59 -6.74 -9.91 -14.14
CA PRO A 59 -7.17 -11.27 -13.84
C PRO A 59 -5.97 -12.23 -13.85
N ALA A 60 -6.05 -13.29 -13.05
CA ALA A 60 -5.03 -14.34 -12.94
C ALA A 60 -5.27 -15.50 -13.91
#